data_AF-A0AAW6UA25-F1
#
_entry.id   AF-A0AAW6UA25-F1
#
_cell.length_a   1.000
_cell.length_b   1.000
_cell.length_c   1.000
_cell.angle_alpha   90.00
_cell.angle_beta   90.00
_cell.angle_gamma   90.00
#
_symmetry.space_group_name_H-M   'P 1'
#
loop_
_entity.id
_entity.type
_entity.pdbx_description
1 polymer ?
#
loop_
_entity_poly.entity_id
_entity_poly.type
_entity_poly.pdbx_seq_one_letter_code
_entity_poly.pdbx_strand_id
1 'polypeptide(L)'
;MKKLAFQSNIGDWIYYVTTMSFQEINDNVKKVDQELHKSKTLSQMIQRAITPNVQQISHYIQKQKEMFFNAIVLAVYEGDPQWKGVNFSHENMRETNLGILEFTGTEKIFPVDGQHRVEGIKQALLIDPKNEEIKNNEVSVIFIGHNNSDEGMKRTRRLFSTLNRYAKPVSLSEIIALDEDDIVAIGT
;
A
#
# COMPACT_ATOMS: atom_id res chain seq x y z
N MET A 1 -1.46 -7.86 13.99
CA MET A 1 -1.23 -6.39 13.97
C MET A 1 -2.53 -5.69 14.37
N LYS A 2 -2.49 -4.53 15.04
CA LYS A 2 -3.70 -3.75 15.38
C LYS A 2 -3.50 -2.30 14.95
N LYS A 3 -4.42 -1.74 14.18
CA LYS A 3 -4.31 -0.37 13.65
C LYS A 3 -5.59 0.42 13.90
N LEU A 4 -5.43 1.69 14.29
CA LEU A 4 -6.53 2.64 14.20
C LEU A 4 -6.76 2.95 12.72
N ALA A 5 -7.97 2.79 12.25
CA ALA A 5 -8.30 3.00 10.84
C ALA A 5 -9.66 3.67 10.68
N PHE A 6 -9.89 4.23 9.50
CA PHE A 6 -11.20 4.68 9.06
C PHE A 6 -11.78 3.67 8.08
N GLN A 7 -12.93 3.09 8.38
CA GLN A 7 -13.69 2.25 7.45
C GLN A 7 -14.52 3.15 6.52
N SER A 8 -14.36 2.97 5.23
CA SER A 8 -15.13 3.72 4.22
C SER A 8 -15.58 2.79 3.11
N ASN A 9 -16.50 3.27 2.29
CA ASN A 9 -16.99 2.54 1.13
C ASN A 9 -16.97 3.39 -0.14
N ILE A 10 -16.66 2.75 -1.27
CA ILE A 10 -16.79 3.32 -2.61
C ILE A 10 -17.47 2.30 -3.52
N GLY A 11 -18.71 2.60 -3.91
CA GLY A 11 -19.60 1.58 -4.48
C GLY A 11 -19.70 0.38 -3.54
N ASP A 12 -19.50 -0.82 -4.07
CA ASP A 12 -19.57 -2.06 -3.30
C ASP A 12 -18.29 -2.42 -2.55
N TRP A 13 -17.25 -1.57 -2.60
CA TRP A 13 -15.98 -1.82 -1.90
C TRP A 13 -16.02 -1.22 -0.51
N ILE A 14 -15.76 -2.04 0.50
CA ILE A 14 -15.38 -1.58 1.84
C ILE A 14 -13.86 -1.58 1.90
N TYR A 15 -13.29 -0.47 2.37
CA TYR A 15 -11.85 -0.30 2.53
C TYR A 15 -11.53 0.39 3.84
N TYR A 16 -10.28 0.26 4.28
CA TYR A 16 -9.81 0.84 5.53
C TYR A 16 -8.60 1.70 5.29
N VAL A 17 -8.63 2.95 5.75
CA VAL A 17 -7.50 3.88 5.64
C VAL A 17 -6.80 3.98 6.99
N THR A 18 -5.48 3.79 7.00
CA THR A 18 -4.63 3.92 8.19
C THR A 18 -3.21 4.31 7.77
N THR A 19 -2.28 4.41 8.72
CA THR A 19 -0.84 4.55 8.44
C THR A 19 -0.11 3.26 8.78
N MET A 20 0.99 2.96 8.10
CA MET A 20 1.94 1.93 8.53
C MET A 20 3.33 2.50 8.58
N SER A 21 4.11 2.14 9.59
CA SER A 21 5.54 2.46 9.62
C SER A 21 6.28 1.68 8.54
N PHE A 22 7.44 2.18 8.12
CA PHE A 22 8.29 1.46 7.15
C PHE A 22 8.69 0.09 7.67
N GLN A 23 8.91 -0.05 8.98
CA GLN A 23 9.14 -1.35 9.62
C GLN A 23 7.91 -2.26 9.51
N GLU A 24 6.71 -1.75 9.79
CA GLU A 24 5.47 -2.52 9.63
C GLU A 24 5.27 -2.97 8.18
N ILE A 25 5.59 -2.12 7.19
CA ILE A 25 5.56 -2.48 5.76
C ILE A 25 6.55 -3.61 5.46
N ASN A 26 7.78 -3.50 5.96
CA ASN A 26 8.80 -4.53 5.76
C ASN A 26 8.36 -5.90 6.32
N ASP A 27 7.76 -5.90 7.51
CA ASP A 27 7.47 -7.13 8.25
C ASP A 27 6.17 -7.81 7.79
N ASN A 28 5.15 -7.03 7.44
CA ASN A 28 3.81 -7.55 7.18
C ASN A 28 3.46 -7.65 5.70
N VAL A 29 4.04 -6.80 4.83
CA VAL A 29 3.70 -6.78 3.40
C VAL A 29 4.58 -7.76 2.66
N LYS A 30 3.99 -8.82 2.13
CA LYS A 30 4.71 -9.83 1.37
C LYS A 30 5.16 -9.27 0.03
N LYS A 31 6.33 -9.72 -0.43
CA LYS A 31 6.70 -9.54 -1.83
C LYS A 31 5.68 -10.26 -2.67
N VAL A 32 5.45 -9.76 -3.87
CA VAL A 32 4.52 -10.43 -4.76
C VAL A 32 5.27 -11.54 -5.46
N ASP A 33 5.43 -12.65 -4.75
CA ASP A 33 6.11 -13.83 -5.25
C ASP A 33 5.10 -14.93 -5.65
N GLN A 34 5.64 -16.11 -5.92
CA GLN A 34 4.94 -17.21 -6.56
C GLN A 34 3.90 -17.91 -5.66
N GLU A 35 3.81 -17.58 -4.37
CA GLU A 35 2.90 -18.24 -3.41
C GLU A 35 1.40 -18.05 -3.71
N LEU A 36 1.05 -17.12 -4.61
CA LEU A 36 -0.28 -16.96 -5.22
C LEU A 36 -0.59 -18.10 -6.24
N HIS A 37 -0.35 -19.35 -5.83
CA HIS A 37 -0.38 -20.55 -6.68
C HIS A 37 -1.76 -20.92 -7.27
N LYS A 38 -2.83 -20.21 -6.93
CA LYS A 38 -4.15 -20.40 -7.58
C LYS A 38 -4.33 -19.53 -8.84
N SER A 39 -3.48 -18.53 -9.08
CA SER A 39 -3.56 -17.67 -10.26
C SER A 39 -2.19 -17.28 -10.79
N LYS A 40 -1.65 -18.09 -11.70
CA LYS A 40 -0.45 -17.75 -12.48
C LYS A 40 -0.56 -16.35 -13.11
N THR A 41 -1.76 -15.93 -13.51
CA THR A 41 -2.01 -14.63 -14.16
C THR A 41 -1.88 -13.43 -13.22
N LEU A 42 -2.43 -13.48 -12.00
CA LEU A 42 -2.32 -12.35 -11.07
C LEU A 42 -0.87 -12.18 -10.59
N SER A 43 -0.19 -13.28 -10.26
CA SER A 43 1.23 -13.27 -9.91
C SER A 43 2.08 -12.70 -11.05
N GLN A 44 1.84 -13.12 -12.30
CA GLN A 44 2.53 -12.56 -13.48
C GLN A 44 2.24 -11.08 -13.73
N MET A 45 1.01 -10.60 -13.48
CA MET A 45 0.65 -9.19 -13.65
C MET A 45 1.34 -8.29 -12.63
N ILE A 46 1.47 -8.75 -11.40
CA ILE A 46 2.11 -7.97 -10.34
C ILE A 46 3.66 -8.06 -10.45
N GLN A 47 4.22 -9.23 -10.77
CA GLN A 47 5.67 -9.40 -10.94
C GLN A 47 6.27 -8.61 -12.10
N ARG A 48 5.50 -8.39 -13.18
CA ARG A 48 5.97 -7.66 -14.38
C ARG A 48 6.26 -6.18 -14.16
N ALA A 49 5.87 -5.63 -13.01
CA ALA A 49 5.93 -4.20 -12.79
C ALA A 49 7.13 -3.76 -11.95
N ILE A 50 7.98 -4.64 -11.42
CA ILE A 50 9.20 -4.22 -10.69
C ILE A 50 10.29 -3.81 -11.68
N THR A 51 10.56 -2.51 -11.76
CA THR A 51 11.49 -1.84 -12.70
C THR A 51 12.64 -1.17 -11.92
N PRO A 52 13.65 -0.54 -12.59
CA PRO A 52 14.75 0.18 -11.91
C PRO A 52 14.32 1.27 -10.92
N ASN A 53 13.05 1.68 -10.93
CA ASN A 53 12.48 2.70 -10.05
C ASN A 53 12.61 2.36 -8.55
N VAL A 54 12.77 1.08 -8.18
CA VAL A 54 12.97 0.68 -6.77
C VAL A 54 14.23 1.33 -6.17
N GLN A 55 15.33 1.37 -6.95
CA GLN A 55 16.59 1.96 -6.47
C GLN A 55 16.45 3.47 -6.27
N GLN A 56 15.71 4.14 -7.15
CA GLN A 56 15.46 5.58 -7.05
C GLN A 56 14.62 5.92 -5.82
N ILE A 57 13.56 5.15 -5.55
CA ILE A 57 12.74 5.32 -4.35
C ILE A 57 13.57 5.09 -3.08
N SER A 58 14.39 4.03 -3.07
CA SER A 58 15.28 3.76 -1.94
C SER A 58 16.25 4.91 -1.70
N HIS A 59 16.81 5.49 -2.77
CA HIS A 59 17.70 6.65 -2.69
C HIS A 59 16.98 7.90 -2.18
N TYR A 60 15.76 8.13 -2.66
CA TYR A 60 14.90 9.23 -2.22
C TYR A 60 14.65 9.14 -0.71
N ILE A 61 14.28 7.96 -0.20
CA ILE A 61 14.09 7.72 1.26
C ILE A 61 15.36 8.02 2.05
N GLN A 62 16.53 7.67 1.51
CA GLN A 62 17.80 7.82 2.22
C GLN A 62 18.33 9.26 2.25
N LYS A 63 17.97 10.09 1.27
CA LYS A 63 18.59 11.40 1.07
C LYS A 63 17.67 12.59 1.23
N GLN A 64 16.38 12.44 0.95
CA GLN A 64 15.45 13.56 0.95
C GLN A 64 14.75 13.69 2.31
N LYS A 65 14.98 14.82 2.99
CA LYS A 65 14.33 15.13 4.27
C LYS A 65 12.85 15.44 4.11
N GLU A 66 12.47 16.00 2.97
CA GLU A 66 11.09 16.38 2.64
C GLU A 66 10.36 15.24 1.91
N MET A 67 10.68 13.99 2.25
CA MET A 67 10.12 12.84 1.54
C MET A 67 8.63 12.67 1.79
N PHE A 68 7.87 12.39 0.73
CA PHE A 68 6.45 12.07 0.82
C PHE A 68 6.02 11.07 -0.27
N PHE A 69 5.05 10.21 0.05
CA PHE A 69 4.46 9.27 -0.89
C PHE A 69 2.94 9.30 -0.83
N ASN A 70 2.32 9.04 -1.98
CA ASN A 70 0.90 8.69 -2.01
C ASN A 70 0.67 7.32 -1.33
N ALA A 71 -0.58 7.05 -0.96
CA ALA A 71 -0.97 5.85 -0.24
C ALA A 71 -0.58 4.55 -0.97
N ILE A 72 -0.33 3.50 -0.18
CA ILE A 72 -0.11 2.14 -0.69
C ILE A 72 -1.43 1.38 -0.58
N VAL A 73 -1.91 0.81 -1.69
CA VAL A 73 -3.12 0.00 -1.68
C VAL A 73 -2.74 -1.44 -1.42
N LEU A 74 -3.21 -2.01 -0.32
CA LEU A 74 -2.90 -3.35 0.14
C LEU A 74 -4.14 -4.24 0.10
N ALA A 75 -4.03 -5.39 -0.57
CA ALA A 75 -5.04 -6.44 -0.49
C ALA A 75 -4.70 -7.41 0.64
N VAL A 76 -5.69 -7.74 1.45
CA VAL A 76 -5.57 -8.69 2.56
C VAL A 76 -6.23 -10.00 2.15
N TYR A 77 -5.44 -11.07 2.08
CA TYR A 77 -5.87 -12.43 1.74
C TYR A 77 -5.75 -13.34 2.94
N GLU A 78 -6.63 -14.34 3.03
CA GLU A 78 -6.64 -15.28 4.16
C GLU A 78 -6.76 -14.53 5.51
N GLY A 79 -6.68 -15.28 6.61
CA GLY A 79 -6.99 -14.75 7.94
C GLY A 79 -8.43 -14.28 8.08
N ASP A 80 -8.70 -13.63 9.21
CA ASP A 80 -10.03 -13.14 9.58
C ASP A 80 -9.90 -11.76 10.24
N PRO A 81 -9.44 -10.72 9.49
CA PRO A 81 -9.21 -9.40 10.05
C PRO A 81 -10.53 -8.82 10.57
N GLN A 82 -10.55 -8.45 11.85
CA GLN A 82 -11.73 -7.97 12.54
C GLN A 82 -11.75 -6.45 12.59
N TRP A 83 -12.88 -5.87 12.18
CA TRP A 83 -13.17 -4.46 12.38
C TRP A 83 -13.96 -4.24 13.65
N LYS A 84 -13.47 -3.36 14.52
CA LYS A 84 -14.15 -2.93 15.74
C LYS A 84 -14.34 -1.42 15.69
N GLY A 85 -15.52 -0.99 15.22
CA GLY A 85 -15.89 0.43 15.20
C GLY A 85 -15.93 1.01 16.61
N VAL A 86 -15.39 2.21 16.76
CA VAL A 86 -15.50 3.01 17.98
C VAL A 86 -16.57 4.05 17.75
N ASN A 87 -17.58 4.08 18.61
CA ASN A 87 -18.66 5.06 18.54
C ASN A 87 -18.27 6.29 19.37
N PHE A 88 -18.01 7.41 18.70
CA PHE A 88 -17.95 8.71 19.36
C PHE A 88 -19.28 9.43 19.19
N SER A 89 -19.95 9.75 20.30
CA SER A 89 -21.13 10.61 20.29
C SER A 89 -20.71 12.04 20.66
N HIS A 90 -20.62 12.93 19.68
CA HIS A 90 -20.39 14.35 19.92
C HIS A 90 -21.30 15.19 19.01
N GLU A 91 -22.05 16.12 19.61
CA GLU A 91 -22.81 17.22 18.98
C GLU A 91 -23.20 17.00 17.50
N ASN A 92 -24.08 16.04 17.26
CA ASN A 92 -24.68 15.69 15.95
C ASN A 92 -23.87 14.78 15.01
N MET A 93 -22.68 14.32 15.38
CA MET A 93 -22.02 13.19 14.70
C MET A 93 -22.53 11.89 15.31
N ARG A 94 -23.40 11.17 14.58
CA ARG A 94 -24.05 9.96 15.09
C ARG A 94 -23.19 8.71 14.99
N GLU A 95 -22.24 8.65 14.07
CA GLU A 95 -21.40 7.47 13.86
C GLU A 95 -20.05 7.93 13.30
N THR A 96 -18.98 7.47 13.94
CA THR A 96 -17.63 7.64 13.44
C THR A 96 -17.22 6.38 12.72
N ASN A 97 -16.78 6.54 11.48
CA ASN A 97 -16.12 5.47 10.71
C ASN A 97 -14.75 5.06 11.29
N LEU A 98 -14.39 5.55 12.48
CA LEU A 98 -13.14 5.29 13.17
C LEU A 98 -13.26 4.01 14.01
N GLY A 99 -12.20 3.21 14.02
CA GLY A 99 -12.19 1.95 14.75
C GLY A 99 -10.83 1.28 14.73
N ILE A 100 -10.79 0.09 15.30
CA ILE A 100 -9.59 -0.75 15.35
C ILE A 100 -9.74 -1.86 14.31
N LEU A 101 -8.80 -1.92 13.38
CA LEU A 101 -8.60 -3.04 12.47
C LEU A 101 -7.58 -4.01 13.09
N GLU A 102 -8.03 -5.22 13.43
CA GLU A 102 -7.25 -6.25 14.11
C GLU A 102 -6.97 -7.42 13.17
N PHE A 103 -5.69 -7.63 12.86
CA PHE A 103 -5.18 -8.73 12.04
C PHE A 103 -4.74 -9.87 12.94
N THR A 104 -5.12 -11.10 12.61
CA THR A 104 -4.79 -12.34 13.32
C THR A 104 -3.32 -12.73 13.18
N GLY A 105 -2.62 -12.19 12.19
CA GLY A 105 -1.23 -12.50 11.85
C GLY A 105 -1.07 -13.64 10.85
N THR A 106 -2.17 -14.29 10.46
CA THR A 106 -2.17 -15.32 9.40
C THR A 106 -2.51 -14.75 8.02
N GLU A 107 -2.84 -13.46 7.96
CA GLU A 107 -3.15 -12.78 6.70
C GLU A 107 -1.92 -12.70 5.79
N LYS A 108 -2.16 -12.84 4.49
CA LYS A 108 -1.20 -12.53 3.45
C LYS A 108 -1.56 -11.17 2.86
N ILE A 109 -0.69 -10.20 3.08
CA ILE A 109 -0.89 -8.81 2.65
C ILE A 109 0.01 -8.54 1.44
N PHE A 110 -0.58 -8.06 0.35
CA PHE A 110 0.15 -7.76 -0.89
C PHE A 110 -0.18 -6.37 -1.43
N PRO A 111 0.79 -5.67 -2.04
CA PRO A 111 0.52 -4.41 -2.72
C PRO A 111 -0.24 -4.63 -4.03
N VAL A 112 -1.39 -3.98 -4.15
CA VAL A 112 -2.17 -3.85 -5.39
C VAL A 112 -1.71 -2.62 -6.18
N ASP A 113 -1.35 -1.56 -5.47
CA ASP A 113 -0.67 -0.38 -5.99
C ASP A 113 0.45 0.04 -5.03
N GLY A 114 1.52 0.63 -5.57
CA GLY A 114 2.68 1.04 -4.79
C GLY A 114 3.69 -0.07 -4.53
N GLN A 115 3.75 -1.11 -5.37
CA GLN A 115 4.73 -2.20 -5.23
C GLN A 115 6.19 -1.72 -5.23
N HIS A 116 6.55 -0.74 -6.08
CA HIS A 116 7.89 -0.16 -6.06
C HIS A 116 8.17 0.61 -4.77
N ARG A 117 7.13 1.25 -4.19
CA ARG A 117 7.24 1.94 -2.90
C ARG A 117 7.54 0.95 -1.79
N VAL A 118 6.80 -0.16 -1.73
CA VAL A 118 7.06 -1.26 -0.78
C VAL A 118 8.48 -1.80 -0.94
N GLU A 119 8.91 -2.12 -2.16
CA GLU A 119 10.27 -2.65 -2.39
C GLU A 119 11.35 -1.60 -2.13
N GLY A 120 11.11 -0.32 -2.42
CA GLY A 120 12.03 0.78 -2.15
C GLY A 120 12.21 1.03 -0.65
N ILE A 121 11.11 0.96 0.12
CA ILE A 121 11.12 0.99 1.60
C ILE A 121 11.97 -0.17 2.14
N LYS A 122 11.69 -1.40 1.68
CA LYS A 122 12.46 -2.58 2.11
C LYS A 122 13.93 -2.44 1.77
N GLN A 123 14.26 -1.95 0.57
CA GLN A 123 15.64 -1.72 0.17
C GLN A 123 16.32 -0.62 1.01
N ALA A 124 15.63 0.48 1.33
CA ALA A 124 16.17 1.53 2.19
C ALA A 124 16.50 0.99 3.59
N LEU A 125 15.61 0.19 4.18
CA LEU A 125 15.83 -0.47 5.47
C LEU A 125 16.95 -1.51 5.43
N LEU A 126 17.16 -2.19 4.29
CA LEU A 126 18.30 -3.10 4.12
C LEU A 126 19.64 -2.35 4.04
N ILE A 127 19.66 -1.15 3.46
CA ILE A 127 20.87 -0.31 3.34
C ILE A 127 21.27 0.25 4.71
N ASP A 128 20.30 0.72 5.50
CA ASP A 128 20.54 1.27 6.84
C ASP A 128 19.62 0.66 7.91
N PRO A 129 19.87 -0.60 8.31
CA PRO A 129 18.96 -1.35 9.19
C PRO A 129 18.96 -0.88 10.64
N LYS A 130 19.81 0.08 11.02
CA LYS A 130 19.88 0.64 12.38
C LYS A 130 19.27 2.03 12.47
N ASN A 131 18.84 2.60 11.35
CA ASN A 131 18.25 3.93 11.32
C ASN A 131 16.78 3.88 11.78
N GLU A 132 16.59 4.22 13.05
CA GLU A 132 15.26 4.26 13.66
C GLU A 132 14.38 5.38 13.09
N GLU A 133 14.95 6.46 12.57
CA GLU A 133 14.17 7.52 11.92
C GLU A 133 13.50 6.97 10.65
N ILE A 134 14.25 6.29 9.79
CA ILE A 134 13.70 5.65 8.57
C ILE A 134 12.65 4.59 8.93
N LYS A 135 12.91 3.73 9.93
CA LYS A 135 11.95 2.70 10.36
C LYS A 135 10.62 3.25 10.83
N ASN A 136 10.66 4.36 11.57
CA ASN A 136 9.50 4.96 12.21
C ASN A 136 8.74 5.93 11.29
N ASN A 137 9.27 6.25 10.10
CA ASN A 137 8.50 6.98 9.10
C ASN A 137 7.24 6.20 8.73
N GLU A 138 6.11 6.91 8.66
CA GLU A 138 4.81 6.33 8.36
C GLU A 138 4.33 6.72 6.96
N VAL A 139 3.64 5.79 6.30
CA VAL A 139 2.98 6.02 5.02
C VAL A 139 1.50 5.68 5.12
N SER A 140 0.67 6.44 4.41
CA SER A 140 -0.75 6.13 4.29
C SER A 140 -0.96 4.80 3.57
N VAL A 141 -1.88 3.98 4.09
CA VAL A 141 -2.20 2.65 3.59
C VAL A 141 -3.71 2.51 3.46
N ILE A 142 -4.13 1.91 2.35
CA ILE A 142 -5.53 1.57 2.09
C ILE A 142 -5.65 0.05 2.02
N PHE A 143 -6.27 -0.55 3.03
CA PHE A 143 -6.58 -1.97 3.04
C PHE A 143 -7.89 -2.26 2.32
N ILE A 144 -7.88 -3.28 1.47
CA ILE A 144 -9.05 -3.79 0.77
C ILE A 144 -9.22 -5.26 1.12
N GLY A 145 -10.40 -5.61 1.66
CA GLY A 145 -10.75 -6.98 1.99
C GLY A 145 -10.90 -7.83 0.73
N HIS A 146 -10.27 -9.01 0.73
CA HIS A 146 -10.43 -9.99 -0.34
C HIS A 146 -11.25 -11.18 0.12
N ASN A 147 -12.18 -11.65 -0.73
CA ASN A 147 -12.81 -12.94 -0.56
C ASN A 147 -12.12 -13.95 -1.49
N ASN A 148 -11.68 -15.08 -0.93
CA ASN A 148 -11.02 -16.17 -1.66
C ASN A 148 -11.94 -16.95 -2.62
N SER A 149 -13.20 -16.56 -2.78
CA SER A 149 -14.09 -17.07 -3.81
C SER A 149 -13.58 -16.73 -5.22
N ASP A 150 -13.96 -17.53 -6.23
CA ASP A 150 -13.58 -17.28 -7.62
C ASP A 150 -14.04 -15.90 -8.12
N GLU A 151 -15.18 -15.43 -7.63
CA GLU A 151 -15.72 -14.12 -7.92
C GLU A 151 -14.92 -13.00 -7.24
N GLY A 152 -14.56 -13.16 -5.96
CA GLY A 152 -13.68 -12.25 -5.24
C GLY A 152 -12.30 -12.13 -5.90
N MET A 153 -11.71 -13.26 -6.31
CA MET A 153 -10.48 -13.31 -7.11
C MET A 153 -10.58 -12.50 -8.40
N LYS A 154 -11.64 -12.72 -9.20
CA LYS A 154 -11.85 -11.94 -10.44
C LYS A 154 -12.00 -10.45 -10.15
N ARG A 155 -12.69 -10.10 -9.07
CA ARG A 155 -12.95 -8.71 -8.65
C ARG A 155 -11.66 -7.98 -8.29
N THR A 156 -10.76 -8.59 -7.50
CA THR A 156 -9.46 -7.97 -7.17
C THR A 156 -8.51 -7.90 -8.37
N ARG A 157 -8.52 -8.89 -9.28
CA ARG A 157 -7.75 -8.79 -10.53
C ARG A 157 -8.20 -7.62 -11.39
N ARG A 158 -9.51 -7.39 -11.49
CA ARG A 158 -10.06 -6.23 -12.20
C ARG A 158 -9.59 -4.93 -11.55
N LEU A 159 -9.69 -4.82 -10.23
CA LEU A 159 -9.21 -3.66 -9.49
C LEU A 159 -7.73 -3.38 -9.75
N PHE A 160 -6.87 -4.41 -9.64
CA PHE A 160 -5.44 -4.32 -9.95
C PHE A 160 -5.21 -3.82 -11.39
N SER A 161 -5.92 -4.41 -12.35
CA SER A 161 -5.78 -4.03 -13.76
C SER A 161 -6.24 -2.59 -14.02
N THR A 162 -7.28 -2.11 -13.35
CA THR A 162 -7.80 -0.76 -13.52
C THR A 162 -6.86 0.27 -12.90
N LEU A 163 -6.40 0.06 -11.67
CA LEU A 163 -5.48 0.98 -10.99
C LEU A 163 -4.19 1.18 -11.79
N ASN A 164 -3.60 0.09 -12.28
CA ASN A 164 -2.34 0.15 -13.02
C ASN A 164 -2.50 0.58 -14.49
N ARG A 165 -3.62 0.24 -15.15
CA ARG A 165 -3.80 0.57 -16.59
C ARG A 165 -4.04 2.05 -16.84
N TYR A 166 -4.66 2.74 -15.89
CA TYR A 166 -5.03 4.15 -16.04
C TYR A 166 -4.06 5.12 -15.34
N ALA A 167 -3.07 4.62 -14.61
CA ALA A 167 -1.94 5.43 -14.18
C ALA A 167 -1.17 5.89 -15.43
N LYS A 168 -1.35 7.15 -15.80
CA LYS A 168 -0.59 7.77 -16.90
C LYS A 168 0.65 8.43 -16.29
N PRO A 169 1.85 8.15 -16.82
CA PRO A 169 3.04 8.88 -16.41
C PRO A 169 2.87 10.36 -16.78
N VAL A 170 3.33 11.24 -15.88
CA VAL A 170 3.44 12.68 -16.15
C VAL A 170 4.46 12.88 -17.27
N SER A 171 4.21 13.83 -18.17
CA SER A 171 5.12 14.04 -19.30
C SER A 171 6.46 14.60 -18.81
N LEU A 172 7.57 14.24 -19.47
CA LEU A 172 8.91 14.72 -19.11
C LEU A 172 8.97 16.26 -19.06
N SER A 173 8.26 16.93 -19.98
CA SER A 173 8.14 18.39 -20.02
C SER A 173 7.46 18.99 -18.79
N GLU A 174 6.46 18.31 -18.23
CA GLU A 174 5.79 18.74 -17.00
C GLU A 174 6.66 18.47 -15.76
N ILE A 175 7.42 17.38 -15.76
CA ILE A 175 8.41 17.09 -14.70
C ILE A 175 9.45 18.20 -14.66
N ILE A 176 10.09 18.51 -15.79
CA ILE A 176 11.11 19.56 -15.90
C ILE A 176 10.58 20.95 -15.50
N ALA A 177 9.30 21.23 -15.80
CA ALA A 177 8.70 22.53 -15.48
C ALA A 177 8.35 22.70 -13.99
N LEU A 178 8.21 21.60 -13.25
CA LEU A 178 7.93 21.57 -11.82
C LEU A 178 9.18 21.27 -10.97
N ASP A 179 10.32 21.03 -11.64
CA ASP A 179 11.60 20.67 -11.04
C ASP A 179 12.30 21.92 -10.51
N GLU A 180 12.17 22.20 -9.21
CA GLU A 180 13.01 23.21 -8.51
C GLU A 180 14.27 22.57 -7.89
N ASP A 181 14.20 21.27 -7.59
CA ASP A 181 15.31 20.42 -7.17
C ASP A 181 15.07 19.03 -7.78
N ASP A 182 16.06 18.49 -8.48
CA ASP A 182 16.11 17.24 -9.27
C ASP A 182 15.45 16.04 -8.56
N ILE A 183 14.11 15.98 -8.54
CA ILE A 183 13.30 14.98 -7.87
C ILE A 183 12.40 14.34 -8.93
N VAL A 184 12.89 13.21 -9.46
CA VAL A 184 12.14 12.35 -10.37
C VAL A 184 10.75 12.08 -9.81
N ALA A 185 9.71 12.42 -10.57
CA ALA A 185 8.33 12.12 -10.24
C ALA A 185 8.18 10.62 -9.92
N ILE A 186 7.97 10.28 -8.64
CA ILE A 186 7.62 8.93 -8.21
C ILE A 186 6.13 8.71 -8.48
N GLY A 187 5.77 8.78 -9.77
CA GLY A 187 4.52 8.27 -10.32
C GLY A 187 4.76 6.86 -10.86
N THR A 188 3.78 5.99 -10.67
CA THR A 188 3.73 4.62 -11.22
C THR A 188 3.58 4.60 -12.73
#